data_AF-A0A519NYS5-F1
#
_entry.id   AF-A0A519NYS5-F1
#
_cell.length_a   1.000
_cell.length_b   1.000
_cell.length_c   1.000
_cell.angle_alpha   90.00
_cell.angle_beta   90.00
_cell.angle_gamma   90.00
#
_symmetry.space_group_name_H-M   'P 1'
#
loop_
_entity.id
_entity.type
_entity.pdbx_description
1 polymer ?
#
loop_
_entity_poly.entity_id
_entity_poly.type
_entity_poly.pdbx_seq_one_letter_code
_entity_poly.pdbx_strand_id
1 'polypeptide(L)'
;MFSLFKRRPTKPPAVPEGVVVHAVGDVHGRADLLEPLLKAIWNDRQPGREHIVVFLGDYIDRGPDSPLVLDMLLQLKDTPGVTWRFLRGNHEQALLDFIENPAEAGPSWGTYGGRETLESYGVDAPYGSDPRLWRQARASSESRACRQSLGSEP
;
A
#
# COMPACT_ATOMS: atom_id res chain seq x y z
N MET A 1 30.82 19.17 -23.99
CA MET A 1 30.55 19.39 -22.56
C MET A 1 29.05 19.65 -22.41
N PHE A 2 28.26 18.59 -22.17
CA PHE A 2 26.80 18.71 -22.05
C PHE A 2 26.45 19.06 -20.61
N SER A 3 25.81 20.22 -20.40
CA SER A 3 25.29 20.62 -19.10
C SER A 3 24.12 19.71 -18.71
N LEU A 4 24.35 18.81 -17.75
CA LEU A 4 23.39 17.84 -17.22
C LEU A 4 22.32 18.46 -16.30
N PHE A 5 22.33 19.78 -16.12
CA PHE A 5 21.36 20.47 -15.27
C PHE A 5 20.37 21.25 -16.13
N LYS A 6 19.27 20.58 -16.52
CA LYS A 6 18.05 21.27 -16.96
C LYS A 6 17.70 22.31 -15.92
N ARG A 7 17.55 23.57 -16.33
CA ARG A 7 17.05 24.67 -15.50
C ARG A 7 15.80 24.20 -14.76
N ARG A 8 15.82 24.27 -13.43
CA ARG A 8 14.62 24.09 -12.59
C ARG A 8 13.52 25.01 -13.12
N PRO A 9 12.26 24.53 -13.26
CA PRO A 9 11.15 25.40 -13.60
C PRO A 9 11.11 26.60 -12.66
N THR A 10 10.97 27.80 -13.23
CA THR A 10 11.06 29.08 -12.52
C THR A 10 9.84 29.38 -11.66
N LYS A 11 8.74 28.66 -11.89
CA LYS A 11 7.52 28.76 -11.09
C LYS A 11 7.50 27.60 -10.08
N PRO A 12 7.30 27.87 -8.78
CA PRO A 12 7.13 26.80 -7.81
C PRO A 12 5.91 25.95 -8.20
N PRO A 13 5.93 24.63 -7.95
CA PRO A 13 4.77 23.79 -8.17
C PRO A 13 3.60 24.32 -7.34
N ALA A 14 2.42 24.37 -7.95
CA ALA A 14 1.20 24.87 -7.34
C ALA A 14 0.03 23.98 -7.76
N VAL A 15 -0.95 23.84 -6.87
CA VAL A 15 -2.22 23.19 -7.17
C VAL A 15 -3.04 24.11 -8.10
N PRO A 16 -3.68 23.58 -9.16
CA PRO A 16 -4.54 24.39 -10.02
C PRO A 16 -5.68 25.05 -9.25
N GLU A 17 -6.17 26.18 -9.76
CA GLU A 17 -7.34 26.83 -9.20
C GLU A 17 -8.56 25.89 -9.25
N GLY A 18 -9.42 25.96 -8.23
CA GLY A 18 -10.59 25.09 -8.13
C GLY A 18 -10.28 23.64 -7.71
N VAL A 19 -9.02 23.28 -7.46
CA VAL A 19 -8.62 21.93 -7.01
C VAL A 19 -8.22 21.96 -5.54
N VAL A 20 -8.60 20.94 -4.78
CA VAL A 20 -8.13 20.65 -3.41
C VAL A 20 -7.38 19.33 -3.44
N VAL A 21 -6.21 19.27 -2.79
CA VAL A 21 -5.36 18.08 -2.77
C VAL A 21 -5.05 17.70 -1.33
N HIS A 22 -5.32 16.44 -0.99
CA HIS A 22 -4.83 15.82 0.25
C HIS A 22 -3.73 14.83 -0.10
N ALA A 23 -2.60 14.91 0.60
CA ALA A 23 -1.53 13.92 0.52
C ALA A 23 -1.55 13.08 1.80
N VAL A 24 -1.68 11.76 1.64
CA VAL A 24 -1.70 10.79 2.74
C VAL A 24 -0.40 10.01 2.72
N GLY A 25 0.37 10.10 3.80
CA GLY A 25 1.61 9.34 3.98
C GLY A 25 1.36 7.89 4.38
N ASP A 26 2.37 7.31 5.01
CA ASP A 26 2.44 5.89 5.38
C ASP A 26 1.23 5.46 6.23
N VAL A 27 0.66 4.30 5.90
CA VAL A 27 -0.49 3.72 6.60
C VAL A 27 -0.07 2.52 7.45
N HIS A 28 0.83 1.69 6.92
CA HIS A 28 1.44 0.56 7.63
C HIS A 28 0.43 -0.33 8.38
N GLY A 29 -0.55 -0.88 7.67
CA GLY A 29 -1.49 -1.85 8.23
C GLY A 29 -2.36 -1.31 9.37
N ARG A 30 -2.49 0.02 9.51
CA ARG A 30 -3.33 0.68 10.54
C ARG A 30 -4.71 1.04 10.01
N ALA A 31 -5.54 0.02 9.81
CA ALA A 31 -6.93 0.21 9.40
C ALA A 31 -7.72 1.09 10.39
N ASP A 32 -7.44 0.94 11.68
CA ASP A 32 -8.03 1.71 12.78
C ASP A 32 -7.76 3.22 12.69
N LEU A 33 -6.64 3.62 12.07
CA LEU A 33 -6.30 5.03 11.83
C LEU A 33 -6.72 5.50 10.43
N LEU A 34 -6.69 4.60 9.45
CA LEU A 34 -7.10 4.91 8.08
C LEU A 34 -8.59 5.26 8.01
N GLU A 35 -9.45 4.51 8.69
CA GLU A 35 -10.90 4.74 8.66
C GLU A 35 -11.31 6.16 9.10
N PRO A 36 -10.91 6.66 10.29
CA PRO A 36 -11.24 8.03 10.70
C PRO A 36 -10.59 9.08 9.80
N LEU A 37 -9.39 8.83 9.25
CA LEU A 37 -8.74 9.73 8.30
C LEU A 37 -9.57 9.89 7.02
N LEU A 38 -10.04 8.78 6.44
CA LEU A 38 -10.89 8.80 5.25
C LEU A 38 -12.19 9.57 5.49
N LYS A 39 -12.81 9.40 6.67
CA LYS A 39 -13.99 10.17 7.08
C LYS A 39 -13.68 11.66 7.16
N ALA A 40 -12.54 12.04 7.72
CA ALA A 40 -12.12 13.44 7.80
C ALA A 40 -11.92 14.06 6.41
N ILE A 41 -11.21 13.37 5.52
CA ILE A 41 -10.98 13.81 4.13
C ILE A 41 -12.32 13.97 3.39
N TRP A 42 -13.23 13.01 3.55
CA TRP A 42 -14.55 13.08 2.93
C TRP A 42 -15.37 14.29 3.42
N ASN A 43 -15.30 14.58 4.71
CA ASN A 43 -16.01 15.70 5.32
C ASN A 43 -15.40 17.07 4.99
N ASP A 44 -14.11 17.11 4.63
CA ASP A 44 -13.41 18.33 4.19
C ASP A 44 -13.70 18.70 2.72
N ARG A 45 -14.58 17.95 2.04
CA ARG A 45 -14.95 18.22 0.65
C ARG A 45 -15.65 19.58 0.52
N GLN A 46 -15.07 20.41 -0.33
CA GLN A 46 -15.57 21.73 -0.71
C GLN A 46 -16.43 21.63 -1.99
N PRO A 47 -17.74 21.98 -1.93
CA PRO A 47 -18.61 21.99 -3.10
C PRO A 47 -18.06 22.87 -4.23
N GLY A 48 -18.24 22.43 -5.48
CA GLY A 48 -17.78 23.17 -6.67
C GLY A 48 -16.28 23.10 -6.93
N ARG A 49 -15.51 22.33 -6.14
CA ARG A 49 -14.09 22.08 -6.33
C ARG A 49 -13.82 20.62 -6.70
N GLU A 50 -12.79 20.39 -7.49
CA GLU A 50 -12.26 19.04 -7.71
C GLU A 50 -11.45 18.63 -6.47
N HIS A 51 -11.66 17.38 -6.03
CA HIS A 51 -10.96 16.80 -4.88
C HIS A 51 -10.05 15.68 -5.34
N ILE A 52 -8.75 15.81 -5.07
CA ILE A 52 -7.76 14.78 -5.40
C ILE A 52 -7.14 14.30 -4.08
N VAL A 53 -7.17 13.00 -3.85
CA VAL A 53 -6.49 12.38 -2.71
C VAL A 53 -5.36 11.51 -3.23
N VAL A 54 -4.14 11.82 -2.80
CA VAL A 54 -2.92 11.11 -3.21
C VAL A 54 -2.36 10.38 -2.01
N PHE A 55 -2.41 9.05 -2.08
CA PHE A 55 -1.72 8.15 -1.17
C PHE A 55 -0.29 7.96 -1.65
N LEU A 56 0.69 8.12 -0.75
CA LEU A 56 2.11 8.17 -1.09
C LEU A 56 2.81 6.80 -1.08
N GLY A 57 2.12 5.74 -0.66
CA GLY A 57 2.66 4.38 -0.55
C GLY A 57 2.64 3.86 0.89
N ASP A 58 3.31 2.73 1.11
CA ASP A 58 3.54 2.12 2.43
C ASP A 58 2.22 1.83 3.17
N TYR A 59 1.36 1.08 2.48
CA TYR A 59 0.04 0.69 2.94
C TYR A 59 0.09 -0.49 3.90
N ILE A 60 1.00 -1.41 3.62
CA ILE A 60 1.16 -2.68 4.34
C ILE A 60 2.31 -2.61 5.33
N ASP A 61 2.54 -3.74 6.00
CA ASP A 61 3.62 -4.00 6.95
C ASP A 61 3.48 -3.26 8.28
N ARG A 62 4.17 -3.78 9.31
CA ARG A 62 4.24 -3.27 10.70
C ARG A 62 2.93 -3.30 11.49
N GLY A 63 1.83 -2.82 10.91
CA GLY A 63 0.51 -2.88 11.53
C GLY A 63 -0.18 -4.23 11.31
N PRO A 64 -1.20 -4.52 12.13
CA PRO A 64 -1.83 -5.83 12.15
C PRO A 64 -2.81 -6.08 10.98
N ASP A 65 -3.29 -5.02 10.32
CA ASP A 65 -4.46 -5.08 9.45
C ASP A 65 -4.16 -4.71 7.99
N SER A 66 -3.02 -5.17 7.46
CA SER A 66 -2.64 -4.96 6.05
C SER A 66 -3.74 -5.38 5.03
N PRO A 67 -4.44 -6.53 5.18
CA PRO A 67 -5.52 -6.90 4.27
C PRO A 67 -6.68 -5.91 4.31
N LEU A 68 -7.12 -5.51 5.50
CA LEU A 68 -8.23 -4.58 5.65
C LEU A 68 -7.89 -3.19 5.10
N VAL A 69 -6.66 -2.72 5.29
CA VAL A 69 -6.17 -1.48 4.65
C VAL A 69 -6.31 -1.58 3.13
N LEU A 70 -5.78 -2.66 2.52
CA LEU A 70 -5.86 -2.82 1.06
C LEU A 70 -7.30 -2.92 0.57
N ASP A 71 -8.17 -3.64 1.26
CA ASP A 71 -9.60 -3.73 0.94
C ASP A 71 -10.28 -2.36 0.98
N MET A 72 -10.01 -1.57 2.02
CA MET A 72 -10.53 -0.20 2.14
C MET A 72 -10.06 0.67 0.97
N LEU A 73 -8.76 0.64 0.63
CA LEU A 73 -8.22 1.47 -0.46
C LEU A 73 -8.76 1.04 -1.84
N LEU A 74 -8.96 -0.26 -2.06
CA LEU A 74 -9.53 -0.79 -3.30
C LEU A 74 -10.99 -0.33 -3.49
N GLN A 75 -11.80 -0.29 -2.42
CA GLN A 75 -13.18 0.21 -2.47
C GLN A 75 -13.25 1.72 -2.81
N LEU A 76 -12.25 2.51 -2.41
CA LEU A 76 -12.21 3.94 -2.71
C LEU A 76 -12.02 4.21 -4.20
N LYS A 77 -11.29 3.35 -4.92
CA LYS A 77 -10.98 3.55 -6.34
C LYS A 77 -12.24 3.78 -7.19
N ASP A 78 -13.34 3.14 -6.81
CA ASP A 78 -14.62 3.21 -7.53
C ASP A 78 -15.60 4.22 -6.91
N THR A 79 -15.19 4.96 -5.87
CA THR A 79 -16.04 5.93 -5.17
C THR A 79 -16.11 7.26 -5.93
N PRO A 80 -17.30 7.71 -6.39
CA PRO A 80 -17.43 8.92 -7.17
C PRO A 80 -17.24 10.20 -6.34
N GLY A 81 -16.81 11.26 -7.01
CA GLY A 81 -16.72 12.62 -6.44
C GLY A 81 -15.41 12.95 -5.74
N VAL A 82 -14.46 12.00 -5.72
CA VAL A 82 -13.05 12.22 -5.36
C VAL A 82 -12.18 11.47 -6.37
N THR A 83 -11.12 12.13 -6.82
CA THR A 83 -10.10 11.55 -7.69
C THR A 83 -9.02 10.90 -6.82
N TRP A 84 -9.09 9.58 -6.67
CA TRP A 84 -8.10 8.83 -5.87
C TRP A 84 -6.86 8.47 -6.68
N ARG A 85 -5.69 8.62 -6.07
CA ARG A 85 -4.38 8.23 -6.62
C ARG A 85 -3.61 7.45 -5.57
N PHE A 86 -3.09 6.30 -5.96
CA PHE A 86 -2.30 5.43 -5.08
C PHE A 86 -0.91 5.27 -5.70
N LEU A 87 0.10 5.78 -5.00
CA LEU A 87 1.49 5.58 -5.37
C LEU A 87 2.01 4.29 -4.74
N ARG A 88 3.12 3.78 -5.27
CA ARG A 88 3.76 2.58 -4.72
C ARG A 88 4.88 3.03 -3.77
N GLY A 89 4.86 2.52 -2.55
CA GLY A 89 5.93 2.69 -1.57
C GLY A 89 7.00 1.60 -1.68
N ASN A 90 8.02 1.68 -0.83
CA ASN A 90 9.08 0.66 -0.79
C ASN A 90 8.60 -0.63 -0.12
N HIS A 91 7.59 -0.57 0.76
CA HIS A 91 7.02 -1.76 1.38
C HIS A 91 6.23 -2.60 0.35
N GLU A 92 5.44 -1.97 -0.52
CA GLU A 92 4.80 -2.67 -1.64
C GLU A 92 5.83 -3.26 -2.61
N GLN A 93 6.92 -2.56 -2.88
CA GLN A 93 8.00 -3.11 -3.72
C GLN A 93 8.65 -4.33 -3.04
N ALA A 94 8.93 -4.27 -1.74
CA ALA A 94 9.51 -5.40 -1.00
C ALA A 94 8.61 -6.64 -0.99
N LEU A 95 7.28 -6.47 -0.89
CA LEU A 95 6.33 -7.57 -1.03
C LEU A 95 6.37 -8.19 -2.44
N LEU A 96 6.44 -7.36 -3.49
CA LEU A 96 6.55 -7.85 -4.87
C LEU A 96 7.86 -8.63 -5.07
N ASP A 97 8.97 -8.10 -4.57
CA ASP A 97 10.27 -8.77 -4.63
C ASP A 97 10.23 -10.12 -3.88
N PHE A 98 9.52 -10.20 -2.73
CA PHE A 98 9.28 -11.45 -2.02
C PHE A 98 8.42 -12.44 -2.81
N ILE A 99 7.38 -11.97 -3.51
CA ILE A 99 6.53 -12.85 -4.34
C ILE A 99 7.35 -13.49 -5.45
N GLU A 100 8.27 -12.73 -6.07
CA GLU A 100 9.13 -13.21 -7.15
C GLU A 100 10.30 -14.07 -6.64
N ASN A 101 10.98 -13.61 -5.59
CA ASN A 101 12.22 -14.20 -5.08
C ASN A 101 12.18 -14.40 -3.55
N PRO A 102 11.30 -15.28 -3.03
CA PRO A 102 11.01 -15.35 -1.59
C PRO A 102 12.23 -15.69 -0.73
N ALA A 103 13.12 -16.54 -1.25
CA ALA A 103 14.35 -16.95 -0.58
C ALA A 103 15.34 -15.80 -0.36
N GLU A 104 15.38 -14.82 -1.27
CA GLU A 104 16.36 -13.73 -1.26
C GLU A 104 15.79 -12.49 -0.58
N ALA A 105 14.57 -12.09 -0.96
CA ALA A 105 13.93 -10.88 -0.44
C ALA A 105 13.26 -11.09 0.92
N GLY A 106 12.72 -12.28 1.19
CA GLY A 106 11.97 -12.62 2.40
C GLY A 106 12.70 -12.31 3.71
N PRO A 107 13.94 -12.79 3.91
CA PRO A 107 14.69 -12.52 5.14
C PRO A 107 14.83 -11.04 5.46
N SER A 108 15.11 -10.20 4.45
CA SER A 108 15.27 -8.75 4.62
C SER A 108 13.93 -8.10 4.94
N TRP A 109 12.92 -8.33 4.10
CA TRP A 109 11.57 -7.77 4.26
C TRP A 109 10.94 -8.12 5.60
N GLY A 110 11.17 -9.36 6.07
CA GLY A 110 10.72 -9.82 7.38
C GLY A 110 11.29 -9.03 8.57
N THR A 111 12.41 -8.33 8.42
CA THR A 111 13.01 -7.55 9.53
C THR A 111 12.36 -6.18 9.73
N TYR A 112 11.59 -5.67 8.76
CA TYR A 112 11.01 -4.32 8.83
C TYR A 112 9.50 -4.28 8.55
N GLY A 113 8.80 -5.40 8.77
CA GLY A 113 7.34 -5.42 8.86
C GLY A 113 6.64 -6.45 7.96
N GLY A 114 7.39 -7.17 7.12
CA GLY A 114 6.81 -8.17 6.21
C GLY A 114 6.22 -9.39 6.91
N ARG A 115 6.63 -9.65 8.16
CA ARG A 115 6.10 -10.75 8.96
C ARG A 115 4.66 -10.47 9.38
N GLU A 116 4.40 -9.27 9.86
CA GLU A 116 3.09 -8.79 10.27
C GLU A 116 2.12 -8.85 9.09
N THR A 117 2.59 -8.50 7.89
CA THR A 117 1.82 -8.71 6.66
C THR A 117 1.51 -10.19 6.44
N LEU A 118 2.49 -11.10 6.44
CA LEU A 118 2.23 -12.54 6.29
C LEU A 118 1.24 -13.08 7.33
N GLU A 119 1.44 -12.72 8.60
CA GLU A 119 0.62 -13.14 9.74
C GLU A 119 -0.82 -12.62 9.61
N SER A 120 -1.01 -11.38 9.17
CA SER A 120 -2.35 -10.81 8.91
C SER A 120 -3.12 -11.53 7.79
N TYR A 121 -2.41 -12.18 6.87
CA TYR A 121 -2.99 -13.08 5.85
C TYR A 121 -3.09 -14.54 6.33
N GLY A 122 -2.80 -14.82 7.60
CA GLY A 122 -2.83 -16.16 8.20
C GLY A 122 -1.70 -17.07 7.72
N VAL A 123 -0.57 -16.50 7.29
CA VAL A 123 0.63 -17.21 6.86
C VAL A 123 1.67 -17.15 7.98
N ASP A 124 2.22 -18.31 8.34
CA ASP A 124 3.28 -18.37 9.35
C ASP A 124 4.55 -17.67 8.82
N ALA A 125 4.95 -16.58 9.48
CA ALA A 125 6.11 -15.80 9.09
C ALA A 125 7.41 -16.41 9.68
N PRO A 126 8.39 -16.80 8.83
CA PRO A 126 9.66 -17.35 9.31
C PRO A 126 10.47 -16.36 10.14
N TYR A 127 11.26 -16.89 11.07
CA TYR A 127 12.37 -16.17 11.70
C TYR A 127 13.68 -16.50 10.98
N GLY A 128 14.58 -15.51 10.90
CA GLY A 128 15.93 -15.69 10.35
C GLY A 128 15.97 -15.78 8.83
N SER A 129 17.07 -16.30 8.29
CA SER A 129 17.41 -16.25 6.88
C SER A 129 17.38 -17.60 6.14
N ASP A 130 16.82 -18.67 6.73
CA ASP A 130 16.73 -19.97 6.04
C ASP A 130 15.87 -19.85 4.77
N PRO A 131 16.45 -19.98 3.56
CA PRO A 131 15.73 -19.80 2.31
C PRO A 131 14.54 -20.76 2.12
N ARG A 132 14.57 -21.93 2.76
CA ARG A 132 13.51 -22.94 2.63
C ARG A 132 12.24 -22.49 3.32
N LEU A 133 12.36 -21.86 4.49
CA LEU A 133 11.20 -21.37 5.25
C LEU A 133 10.48 -20.24 4.50
N TRP A 134 11.24 -19.33 3.89
CA TRP A 134 10.66 -18.23 3.11
C TRP A 134 9.96 -18.71 1.83
N ARG A 135 10.51 -19.72 1.13
CA ARG A 135 9.80 -20.39 0.03
C ARG A 135 8.51 -21.06 0.50
N GLN A 136 8.53 -21.70 1.66
CA GLN A 136 7.36 -22.36 2.24
C GLN A 136 6.27 -21.35 2.63
N ALA A 137 6.64 -20.23 3.24
CA ALA A 137 5.71 -19.15 3.57
C ALA A 137 5.01 -18.64 2.31
N ARG A 138 5.77 -18.41 1.23
CA ARG A 138 5.21 -18.04 -0.07
C ARG A 138 4.27 -19.14 -0.61
N ALA A 139 4.67 -20.40 -0.63
CA ALA A 139 3.81 -21.47 -1.15
C ALA A 139 2.48 -21.59 -0.36
N SER A 140 2.54 -21.31 0.94
CA SER A 140 1.39 -21.34 1.84
C SER A 140 0.40 -20.19 1.56
N SER A 141 0.90 -19.00 1.20
CA SER A 141 0.05 -17.86 0.84
C SER A 141 -0.75 -18.12 -0.44
N GLU A 142 -0.13 -18.74 -1.44
CA GLU A 142 -0.76 -19.11 -2.71
C GLU A 142 -1.90 -20.13 -2.54
N SER A 143 -1.64 -21.17 -1.74
CA SER A 143 -2.61 -22.22 -1.45
C SER A 143 -3.84 -21.67 -0.72
N ARG A 144 -3.66 -20.64 0.10
CA ARG A 144 -4.75 -19.94 0.79
C ARG A 144 -5.53 -19.03 -0.15
N ALA A 145 -4.84 -18.25 -0.99
CA ALA A 145 -5.48 -17.41 -1.99
C ALA A 145 -6.39 -18.24 -2.92
N CYS A 146 -5.91 -19.40 -3.38
CA CYS A 146 -6.71 -20.34 -4.19
C CYS A 146 -7.94 -20.88 -3.43
N ARG A 147 -7.81 -21.21 -2.13
CA ARG A 147 -8.95 -21.65 -1.32
C ARG A 147 -9.98 -20.55 -1.09
N GLN A 148 -9.54 -19.31 -0.88
CA GLN A 148 -10.43 -18.17 -0.72
C GLN A 148 -11.17 -17.84 -2.01
N SER A 149 -10.50 -17.89 -3.18
CA SER A 149 -11.15 -17.67 -4.48
C SER A 149 -12.15 -18.76 -4.88
N LEU A 150 -12.01 -19.98 -4.34
CA LEU A 150 -12.94 -21.09 -4.58
C LEU A 150 -14.09 -21.15 -3.56
N GLY A 151 -14.02 -20.37 -2.48
CA GLY A 151 -15.03 -20.30 -1.41
C GLY A 151 -15.98 -19.12 -1.55
N SER A 152 -15.76 -18.22 -2.50
CA SER A 152 -16.62 -17.09 -2.86
C SER A 152 -17.31 -17.34 -4.20
N GLU A 153 -18.24 -18.29 -4.23
CA GLU A 153 -19.36 -18.25 -5.19
C GLU A 153 -20.57 -17.56 -4.52
N PRO A 154 -21.37 -16.78 -5.27
CA PRO A 154 -22.54 -16.06 -4.75
C PRO A 154 -23.66 -16.96 -4.24
#